data_AF-A0A1Y1V231-F1
#
_entry.id   AF-A0A1Y1V231-F1
#
_cell.length_a   1.000
_cell.length_b   1.000
_cell.length_c   1.000
_cell.angle_alpha   90.00
_cell.angle_beta   90.00
_cell.angle_gamma   90.00
#
_symmetry.space_group_name_H-M   'P 1'
#
loop_
_entity.id
_entity.type
_entity.pdbx_description
1 polymer ?
#
loop_
_entity_poly.entity_id
_entity_poly.type
_entity_poly.pdbx_seq_one_letter_code
_entity_poly.pdbx_strand_id
1 'polypeptide(L)'
;MGGLFESIDFEEMHKFMNNTQDIEFIESYNRKKDIMKKVYLVIFIIYMVIGIFSLGMFYHLRNWYIIKQRNFNLTFTNGISAFFSGAMTLLVQFYENVPCPVNLYTSDVVNPFYNAIFLSRSLRIVLLYHFNIFKVTALKKKSGRFKLKESYIGEKEPNYYLPKIYNKVDKIIYGVILIPTLTAFIITLIIHILNFDKCKFEVFGMSPTEQLKTDNSAHSLFTVAQYSGLIFAGAFLIVLFFLAKVKDSSKYGAKVKEFKI
;
A
#
# COMPACT_ATOMS: atom_id res chain seq x y z
N MET A 1 -0.05 28.20 37.06
CA MET A 1 -0.55 28.08 35.67
C MET A 1 -0.89 26.63 35.38
N GLY A 2 -1.94 26.10 36.01
CA GLY A 2 -2.36 24.71 35.86
C GLY A 2 -3.89 24.64 35.81
N GLY A 3 -4.46 24.97 34.66
CA GLY A 3 -5.92 25.09 34.52
C GLY A 3 -6.39 25.02 33.07
N LEU A 4 -5.72 24.23 32.21
CA LEU A 4 -6.17 24.00 30.82
C LEU A 4 -6.55 22.54 30.52
N PHE A 5 -6.39 21.65 31.50
CA PHE A 5 -6.69 20.22 31.39
C PHE A 5 -7.29 19.65 32.68
N GLU A 6 -8.13 20.43 33.38
CA GLU A 6 -9.08 19.81 34.31
C GLU A 6 -10.09 19.03 33.46
N SER A 7 -10.20 17.73 33.73
CA SER A 7 -11.17 16.85 33.08
C SER A 7 -12.57 17.37 33.39
N ILE A 8 -13.20 18.00 32.40
CA ILE A 8 -14.60 18.44 32.49
C ILE A 8 -15.45 17.18 32.67
N ASP A 9 -16.29 17.19 33.70
CA ASP A 9 -17.19 16.09 33.99
C ASP A 9 -18.23 15.97 32.87
N PHE A 10 -18.52 14.74 32.46
CA PHE A 10 -19.34 14.46 31.26
C PHE A 10 -20.75 15.06 31.41
N GLU A 11 -21.22 15.18 32.65
CA GLU A 11 -22.52 15.73 33.02
C GLU A 11 -22.58 17.27 32.91
N GLU A 12 -21.50 17.99 33.24
CA GLU A 12 -21.39 19.44 33.03
C GLU A 12 -21.28 19.80 31.55
N MET A 13 -20.55 18.99 30.77
CA MET A 13 -20.49 19.15 29.32
C MET A 13 -21.89 18.93 28.69
N HIS A 14 -22.63 17.93 29.16
CA HIS A 14 -24.00 17.67 28.70
C HIS A 14 -24.97 18.80 29.05
N LYS A 15 -24.81 19.43 30.22
CA LYS A 15 -25.64 20.55 30.69
C LYS A 15 -25.34 21.87 29.96
N PHE A 16 -24.09 22.06 29.53
CA PHE A 16 -23.67 23.24 28.74
C PHE A 16 -24.17 23.17 27.29
N MET A 17 -24.31 21.97 26.72
CA MET A 17 -24.80 21.79 25.34
C MET A 17 -26.32 21.97 25.21
N ASN A 18 -27.10 21.54 26.21
CA ASN A 18 -28.52 21.21 26.07
C ASN A 18 -29.55 22.36 26.09
N ASN A 19 -29.36 23.54 25.46
CA ASN A 19 -30.57 24.39 25.27
C ASN A 19 -30.66 25.40 24.11
N THR A 20 -29.57 25.81 23.45
CA THR A 20 -29.71 26.70 22.26
C THR A 20 -28.47 26.71 21.35
N GLN A 21 -27.28 26.41 21.88
CA GLN A 21 -26.06 26.27 21.08
C GLN A 21 -26.03 24.99 20.23
N ASP A 22 -26.84 23.98 20.57
CA ASP A 22 -26.89 22.70 19.85
C ASP A 22 -27.38 22.83 18.41
N ILE A 23 -28.36 23.70 18.12
CA ILE A 23 -28.93 23.77 16.76
C ILE A 23 -27.93 24.38 15.78
N GLU A 24 -27.31 25.52 16.12
CA GLU A 24 -26.28 26.14 15.28
C GLU A 24 -25.03 25.26 15.17
N PHE A 25 -24.65 24.56 16.24
CA PHE A 25 -23.52 23.63 16.21
C PHE A 25 -23.80 22.41 15.31
N ILE A 26 -24.98 21.80 15.44
CA ILE A 26 -25.41 20.67 14.60
C ILE A 26 -25.50 21.11 13.14
N GLU A 27 -26.06 22.29 12.85
CA GLU A 27 -26.15 22.80 11.48
C GLU A 27 -24.77 23.09 10.88
N SER A 28 -23.86 23.71 11.66
CA SER A 28 -22.47 23.94 11.27
C SER A 28 -21.70 22.63 11.05
N TYR A 29 -21.91 21.63 11.91
CA TYR A 29 -21.32 20.30 11.79
C TYR A 29 -21.81 19.58 10.53
N ASN A 30 -23.13 19.57 10.29
CA ASN A 30 -23.74 18.97 9.11
C ASN A 30 -23.24 19.66 7.83
N ARG A 31 -23.16 20.98 7.81
CA ARG A 31 -22.61 21.74 6.68
C ARG A 31 -21.15 21.36 6.40
N LYS A 32 -20.30 21.27 7.43
CA LYS A 32 -18.89 20.85 7.26
C LYS A 32 -18.78 19.42 6.75
N LYS A 33 -19.63 18.52 7.25
CA LYS A 33 -19.73 17.13 6.81
C LYS A 33 -20.07 17.03 5.32
N ASP A 34 -21.07 17.78 4.88
CA ASP A 34 -21.49 17.82 3.47
C ASP A 34 -20.42 18.40 2.54
N ILE A 35 -19.70 19.42 2.99
CA ILE A 35 -18.55 19.96 2.25
C ILE A 35 -17.46 18.91 2.12
N MET A 36 -17.10 18.22 3.21
CA MET A 36 -16.11 17.14 3.17
C MET A 36 -16.52 16.02 2.20
N LYS A 37 -17.78 15.57 2.24
CA LYS A 37 -18.32 14.57 1.30
C LYS A 37 -18.12 14.98 -0.15
N LYS A 38 -18.47 16.22 -0.49
CA LYS A 38 -18.29 16.76 -1.86
C LYS A 38 -16.81 16.78 -2.27
N VAL A 39 -15.92 17.18 -1.37
CA VAL A 39 -14.46 17.20 -1.63
C VAL A 39 -13.94 15.78 -1.89
N TYR A 40 -14.28 14.81 -1.04
CA TYR A 40 -13.88 13.41 -1.22
C TYR A 40 -14.44 12.79 -2.50
N LEU A 41 -15.68 13.13 -2.89
CA LEU A 41 -16.27 12.69 -4.14
C LEU A 41 -15.50 13.22 -5.36
N VAL A 42 -15.10 14.50 -5.35
CA VAL A 42 -14.28 15.08 -6.42
C VAL A 42 -12.91 14.38 -6.49
N ILE A 43 -12.25 14.17 -5.35
CA ILE A 43 -10.97 13.45 -5.28
C ILE A 43 -11.12 12.02 -5.82
N PHE A 44 -12.20 11.33 -5.48
CA PHE A 44 -12.47 9.97 -5.96
C PHE A 44 -12.64 9.92 -7.47
N ILE A 45 -13.40 10.85 -8.07
CA ILE A 45 -13.56 10.92 -9.53
C ILE A 45 -12.20 11.15 -10.20
N ILE A 46 -11.41 12.11 -9.70
CA ILE A 46 -10.06 12.40 -10.23
C ILE A 46 -9.18 11.14 -10.12
N TYR A 47 -9.21 10.46 -8.98
CA TYR A 47 -8.45 9.23 -8.75
C TYR A 47 -8.84 8.13 -9.74
N MET A 48 -10.14 7.93 -9.99
CA MET A 48 -10.63 6.93 -10.95
C MET A 48 -10.18 7.24 -12.39
N VAL A 49 -10.28 8.51 -12.82
CA VAL A 49 -9.84 8.93 -14.16
C VAL A 49 -8.34 8.72 -14.35
N ILE A 50 -7.52 9.20 -13.40
CA ILE A 50 -6.06 9.04 -13.45
C ILE A 50 -5.68 7.56 -13.39
N GLY A 51 -6.31 6.78 -12.52
CA GLY A 51 -6.04 5.36 -12.35
C GLY A 51 -6.33 4.56 -13.61
N ILE A 52 -7.51 4.73 -14.21
CA ILE A 52 -7.88 4.04 -15.45
C ILE A 52 -6.96 4.46 -16.61
N PHE A 53 -6.68 5.76 -16.76
CA PHE A 53 -5.78 6.24 -17.80
C PHE A 53 -4.36 5.68 -17.64
N SER A 54 -3.83 5.68 -16.41
CA SER A 54 -2.49 5.16 -16.12
C SER A 54 -2.38 3.65 -16.39
N LEU A 55 -3.40 2.86 -16.01
CA LEU A 55 -3.46 1.43 -16.31
C LEU A 55 -3.59 1.15 -17.81
N GLY A 56 -4.40 1.93 -18.52
CA GLY A 56 -4.54 1.85 -19.98
C GLY A 56 -3.23 2.15 -20.71
N MET A 57 -2.56 3.24 -20.34
CA MET A 57 -1.24 3.59 -20.87
C MET A 57 -0.19 2.52 -20.56
N PHE A 58 -0.18 1.99 -19.34
CA PHE A 58 0.75 0.93 -18.96
C PHE A 58 0.52 -0.36 -19.77
N TYR A 59 -0.73 -0.71 -20.04
CA TYR A 59 -1.09 -1.84 -20.89
C TYR A 59 -0.68 -1.63 -22.35
N HIS A 60 -0.88 -0.42 -22.89
CA HIS A 60 -0.45 -0.08 -24.24
C HIS A 60 1.08 -0.20 -24.41
N LEU A 61 1.84 0.22 -23.40
CA LEU A 61 3.29 0.16 -23.40
C LEU A 61 3.87 -1.25 -23.10
N ARG A 62 3.05 -2.31 -22.98
CA ARG A 62 3.49 -3.66 -22.59
C ARG A 62 4.65 -4.23 -23.45
N ASN A 63 4.70 -3.85 -24.72
CA ASN A 63 5.70 -4.36 -25.68
C ASN A 63 7.05 -3.61 -25.60
N TRP A 64 7.13 -2.52 -24.83
CA TRP A 64 8.35 -1.73 -24.73
C TRP A 64 9.42 -2.49 -23.92
N TYR A 65 10.67 -2.39 -24.38
CA TYR A 65 11.81 -3.10 -23.79
C TYR A 65 11.94 -2.89 -22.26
N ILE A 66 11.77 -1.65 -21.81
CA ILE A 66 11.85 -1.26 -20.39
C ILE A 66 10.80 -2.02 -19.54
N ILE A 67 9.61 -2.23 -20.07
CA ILE A 67 8.50 -2.88 -19.36
C ILE A 67 8.66 -4.40 -19.38
N LYS A 68 9.11 -4.96 -20.51
CA LYS A 68 9.41 -6.40 -20.62
C LYS A 68 10.47 -6.84 -19.60
N GLN A 69 11.49 -6.03 -19.39
CA GLN A 69 12.56 -6.28 -18.41
C GLN A 69 12.05 -6.31 -16.95
N ARG A 70 10.96 -5.60 -16.65
CA ARG A 70 10.41 -5.49 -15.28
C ARG A 70 9.37 -6.57 -14.95
N ASN A 71 9.16 -7.56 -15.80
CA ASN A 71 8.09 -8.56 -15.67
C ASN A 71 6.72 -7.85 -15.66
N PHE A 72 6.18 -7.62 -16.86
CA PHE A 72 4.93 -6.88 -17.08
C PHE A 72 3.79 -7.41 -16.20
N ASN A 73 3.57 -8.73 -16.18
CA ASN A 73 2.47 -9.35 -15.45
C ASN A 73 2.51 -9.00 -13.96
N LEU A 74 3.67 -9.14 -13.31
CA LEU A 74 3.81 -8.82 -11.89
C LEU A 74 3.54 -7.34 -11.61
N THR A 75 4.09 -6.45 -12.44
CA THR A 75 3.95 -5.00 -12.26
C THR A 75 2.52 -4.54 -12.53
N PHE A 76 1.86 -5.12 -13.53
CA PHE A 76 0.48 -4.81 -13.90
C PHE A 76 -0.51 -5.29 -12.85
N THR A 77 -0.38 -6.54 -12.38
CA THR A 77 -1.22 -7.07 -11.29
C THR A 77 -1.08 -6.23 -10.02
N ASN A 78 0.16 -5.84 -9.65
CA ASN A 78 0.38 -4.95 -8.52
C ASN A 78 -0.27 -3.57 -8.72
N GLY A 79 -0.25 -3.04 -9.96
CA GLY A 79 -0.91 -1.78 -10.30
C GLY A 79 -2.43 -1.87 -10.17
N ILE A 80 -3.05 -2.94 -10.65
CA ILE A 80 -4.49 -3.19 -10.52
C ILE A 80 -4.87 -3.33 -9.04
N SER A 81 -4.11 -4.13 -8.29
CA SER A 81 -4.31 -4.33 -6.86
C SER A 81 -4.22 -3.01 -6.08
N ALA A 82 -3.23 -2.17 -6.37
CA ALA A 82 -3.08 -0.85 -5.76
C ALA A 82 -4.23 0.09 -6.13
N PHE A 83 -4.66 0.09 -7.39
CA PHE A 83 -5.79 0.89 -7.85
C PHE A 83 -7.09 0.49 -7.14
N PHE A 84 -7.37 -0.80 -7.06
CA PHE A 84 -8.57 -1.31 -6.37
C PHE A 84 -8.52 -1.02 -4.87
N SER A 85 -7.37 -1.20 -4.23
CA SER A 85 -7.18 -0.90 -2.81
C SER A 85 -7.39 0.58 -2.49
N GLY A 86 -6.82 1.48 -3.31
CA GLY A 86 -7.03 2.91 -3.15
C GLY A 86 -8.47 3.32 -3.42
N ALA A 87 -9.11 2.75 -4.45
CA ALA A 87 -10.53 2.96 -4.72
C ALA A 87 -11.40 2.53 -3.54
N MET A 88 -11.17 1.35 -2.97
CA MET A 88 -11.91 0.86 -1.79
C MET A 88 -11.68 1.73 -0.55
N THR A 89 -10.45 2.17 -0.32
CA THR A 89 -10.13 3.06 0.81
C THR A 89 -10.86 4.40 0.69
N LEU A 90 -10.87 4.98 -0.50
CA LEU A 90 -11.64 6.20 -0.76
C LEU A 90 -13.14 5.93 -0.66
N LEU A 91 -13.61 4.74 -1.07
CA LEU A 91 -15.01 4.34 -0.98
C LEU A 91 -15.53 4.33 0.45
N VAL A 92 -14.74 3.77 1.37
CA VAL A 92 -15.04 3.77 2.79
C VAL A 92 -15.10 5.19 3.37
N GLN A 93 -14.35 6.15 2.83
CA GLN A 93 -14.36 7.53 3.33
C GLN A 93 -15.59 8.33 2.89
N PHE A 94 -16.18 8.02 1.72
CA PHE A 94 -17.33 8.80 1.22
C PHE A 94 -18.69 8.16 1.51
N TYR A 95 -18.78 6.83 1.60
CA TYR A 95 -20.00 6.17 2.03
C TYR A 95 -20.01 6.08 3.57
N GLU A 96 -20.86 6.89 4.22
CA GLU A 96 -21.05 6.81 5.68
C GLU A 96 -21.74 5.51 6.12
N ASN A 97 -22.52 4.93 5.22
CA ASN A 97 -23.35 3.76 5.46
C ASN A 97 -22.68 2.47 4.98
N VAL A 98 -21.34 2.40 5.05
CA VAL A 98 -20.61 1.18 4.72
C VAL A 98 -20.83 0.15 5.84
N PRO A 99 -21.18 -1.11 5.52
CA PRO A 99 -21.29 -2.14 6.54
C PRO A 99 -20.00 -2.27 7.36
N CYS A 100 -20.12 -2.48 8.67
CA CYS A 100 -18.96 -2.66 9.56
C CYS A 100 -17.92 -3.68 9.02
N PRO A 101 -18.32 -4.85 8.48
CA PRO A 101 -17.37 -5.82 7.95
C PRO A 101 -16.52 -5.27 6.81
N VAL A 102 -17.07 -4.43 5.93
CA VAL A 102 -16.33 -3.86 4.81
C VAL A 102 -15.20 -2.96 5.30
N ASN A 103 -15.46 -2.14 6.32
CA ASN A 103 -14.42 -1.30 6.93
C ASN A 103 -13.35 -2.16 7.63
N LEU A 104 -13.78 -3.20 8.37
CA LEU A 104 -12.90 -4.14 9.04
C LEU A 104 -11.95 -4.84 8.05
N TYR A 105 -12.48 -5.45 6.98
CA TYR A 105 -11.67 -6.11 5.96
C TYR A 105 -10.80 -5.13 5.16
N THR A 106 -11.27 -3.91 4.93
CA THR A 106 -10.46 -2.89 4.25
C THR A 106 -9.26 -2.49 5.10
N SER A 107 -9.48 -2.22 6.39
CA SER A 107 -8.44 -1.84 7.33
C SER A 107 -7.45 -2.98 7.60
N ASP A 108 -7.95 -4.20 7.83
CA ASP A 108 -7.12 -5.29 8.35
C ASP A 108 -6.54 -6.21 7.26
N VAL A 109 -7.14 -6.24 6.06
CA VAL A 109 -6.69 -7.13 4.99
C VAL A 109 -6.17 -6.32 3.80
N VAL A 110 -6.99 -5.40 3.27
CA VAL A 110 -6.65 -4.65 2.06
C VAL A 110 -5.45 -3.73 2.31
N ASN A 111 -5.41 -3.04 3.44
CA ASN A 111 -4.33 -2.10 3.76
C ASN A 111 -2.98 -2.83 4.02
N PRO A 112 -2.91 -3.90 4.84
CA PRO A 112 -1.71 -4.75 4.93
C PRO A 112 -1.26 -5.34 3.59
N PHE A 113 -2.20 -5.79 2.74
CA PHE A 113 -1.89 -6.28 1.40
C PHE A 113 -1.24 -5.20 0.52
N TYR A 114 -1.77 -3.98 0.57
CA TYR A 114 -1.19 -2.84 -0.14
C TYR A 114 0.24 -2.51 0.37
N ASN A 115 0.42 -2.46 1.68
CA ASN A 115 1.75 -2.22 2.28
C ASN A 115 2.74 -3.33 1.91
N ALA A 116 2.30 -4.59 1.85
CA ALA A 116 3.12 -5.70 1.39
C ALA A 116 3.53 -5.55 -0.09
N ILE A 117 2.62 -5.13 -0.96
CA ILE A 117 2.93 -4.84 -2.37
C ILE A 117 3.98 -3.73 -2.46
N PHE A 118 3.80 -2.63 -1.73
CA PHE A 118 4.74 -1.52 -1.76
C PHE A 118 6.13 -1.93 -1.24
N LEU A 119 6.18 -2.66 -0.13
CA LEU A 119 7.40 -3.23 0.43
C LEU A 119 8.09 -4.17 -0.57
N SER A 120 7.33 -5.02 -1.25
CA SER A 120 7.86 -5.99 -2.21
C SER A 120 8.58 -5.33 -3.39
N ARG A 121 8.10 -4.17 -3.85
CA ARG A 121 8.72 -3.41 -4.94
C ARG A 121 10.10 -2.89 -4.54
N SER A 122 10.21 -2.33 -3.34
CA SER A 122 11.47 -1.84 -2.79
C SER A 122 12.43 -3.00 -2.51
N LEU A 123 11.93 -4.09 -1.93
CA LEU A 123 12.70 -5.31 -1.68
C LEU A 123 13.23 -5.94 -2.97
N ARG A 124 12.45 -5.93 -4.06
CA ARG A 124 12.89 -6.42 -5.38
C ARG A 124 14.17 -5.72 -5.85
N ILE A 125 14.24 -4.40 -5.73
CA ILE A 125 15.41 -3.62 -6.14
C ILE A 125 16.62 -3.99 -5.28
N VAL A 126 16.43 -4.09 -3.97
CA VAL A 126 17.50 -4.50 -3.03
C VAL A 126 18.01 -5.90 -3.34
N LEU A 127 17.12 -6.87 -3.54
CA LEU A 127 17.48 -8.25 -3.86
C LEU A 127 18.20 -8.34 -5.22
N LEU A 128 17.68 -7.66 -6.25
CA LEU A 128 18.33 -7.63 -7.56
C LEU A 128 19.72 -7.02 -7.48
N TYR A 129 19.90 -5.93 -6.74
CA TYR A 129 21.22 -5.32 -6.52
C TYR A 129 22.17 -6.28 -5.81
N HIS A 130 21.71 -6.89 -4.72
CA HIS A 130 22.48 -7.87 -3.96
C HIS A 130 22.92 -9.03 -4.87
N PHE A 131 21.99 -9.71 -5.54
CA PHE A 131 22.32 -10.85 -6.42
C PHE A 131 23.15 -10.47 -7.65
N ASN A 132 23.02 -9.26 -8.17
CA ASN A 132 23.80 -8.82 -9.33
C ASN A 132 25.28 -8.58 -8.97
N ILE A 133 25.59 -8.01 -7.80
CA ILE A 133 26.96 -7.80 -7.32
C ILE A 133 27.76 -9.11 -7.25
N PHE A 134 27.17 -10.17 -6.69
CA PHE A 134 27.86 -11.47 -6.60
C PHE A 134 28.24 -12.03 -7.97
N LYS A 135 27.48 -11.68 -9.01
CA LYS A 135 27.72 -12.18 -10.35
C LYS A 135 28.77 -11.36 -11.11
N VAL A 136 28.77 -10.03 -11.03
CA VAL A 136 29.83 -9.21 -11.65
C VAL A 136 31.19 -9.58 -11.06
N THR A 137 31.23 -9.87 -9.76
CA THR A 137 32.44 -10.34 -9.06
C THR A 137 32.88 -11.73 -9.53
N ALA A 138 31.94 -12.67 -9.70
CA ALA A 138 32.22 -14.01 -10.20
C ALA A 138 32.66 -14.02 -11.68
N LEU A 139 32.06 -13.17 -12.53
CA LEU A 139 32.43 -13.04 -13.94
C LEU A 139 33.80 -12.37 -14.11
N LYS A 140 34.15 -11.36 -13.30
CA LYS A 140 35.50 -10.76 -13.31
C LYS A 140 36.58 -11.79 -12.95
N LYS A 141 36.28 -12.68 -12.00
CA LYS A 141 37.16 -13.79 -11.59
C LYS A 141 37.35 -14.85 -12.69
N LYS A 142 36.35 -15.05 -13.55
CA LYS A 142 36.40 -16.01 -14.68
C LYS A 142 36.94 -15.38 -15.98
N SER A 143 36.70 -14.08 -16.19
CA SER A 143 37.19 -13.28 -17.34
C SER A 143 38.71 -13.12 -17.36
N GLY A 144 39.38 -13.20 -16.22
CA GLY A 144 40.85 -13.30 -16.18
C GLY A 144 41.42 -14.52 -16.94
N ARG A 145 40.58 -15.50 -17.34
CA ARG A 145 40.97 -16.66 -18.15
C ARG A 145 40.36 -16.72 -19.55
N PHE A 146 39.43 -15.83 -19.91
CA PHE A 146 38.74 -15.87 -21.20
C PHE A 146 38.76 -14.48 -21.84
N LYS A 147 39.62 -14.30 -22.85
CA LYS A 147 39.62 -13.14 -23.76
C LYS A 147 38.30 -13.17 -24.54
N LEU A 148 37.30 -12.43 -24.09
CA LEU A 148 36.01 -12.37 -24.75
C LEU A 148 36.12 -11.45 -25.97
N LYS A 149 36.00 -12.02 -27.17
CA LYS A 149 35.87 -11.29 -28.43
C LYS A 149 34.64 -10.36 -28.36
N GLU A 150 34.88 -9.08 -28.63
CA GLU A 150 33.86 -8.07 -28.87
C GLU A 150 33.05 -8.43 -30.12
N SER A 151 31.95 -9.14 -29.94
CA SER A 151 30.85 -9.07 -30.88
C SER A 151 29.58 -9.32 -30.11
N TYR A 152 28.70 -8.32 -30.04
CA TYR A 152 27.33 -8.40 -30.52
C TYR A 152 26.57 -7.15 -30.07
N ILE A 153 26.43 -6.24 -31.02
CA ILE A 153 25.48 -5.13 -31.03
C ILE A 153 24.19 -5.72 -31.62
N GLY A 154 23.07 -5.55 -30.91
CA GLY A 154 21.73 -5.70 -31.47
C GLY A 154 20.97 -6.98 -31.10
N GLU A 155 19.84 -6.79 -30.42
CA GLU A 155 18.63 -7.64 -30.43
C GLU A 155 18.55 -8.92 -29.57
N LYS A 156 19.64 -9.57 -29.16
CA LYS A 156 19.57 -10.72 -28.23
C LYS A 156 20.05 -10.33 -26.84
N GLU A 157 19.16 -10.39 -25.84
CA GLU A 157 19.53 -10.20 -24.42
C GLU A 157 20.72 -11.12 -24.07
N PRO A 158 21.91 -10.57 -23.78
CA PRO A 158 23.16 -11.34 -23.77
C PRO A 158 23.34 -12.21 -22.52
N ASN A 159 22.29 -12.46 -21.73
CA ASN A 159 22.44 -13.02 -20.39
C ASN A 159 21.39 -14.08 -20.04
N TYR A 160 21.63 -15.31 -20.49
CA TYR A 160 20.86 -16.51 -20.12
C TYR A 160 20.66 -16.71 -18.60
N TYR A 161 21.53 -16.11 -17.79
CA TYR A 161 21.48 -16.22 -16.33
C TYR A 161 20.51 -15.23 -15.65
N LEU A 162 20.12 -14.15 -16.32
CA LEU A 162 19.18 -13.14 -15.80
C LEU A 162 17.81 -13.76 -15.43
N PRO A 163 17.14 -14.53 -16.31
CA PRO A 163 15.80 -15.06 -16.03
C PRO A 163 15.76 -16.00 -14.82
N LYS A 164 16.83 -16.78 -14.59
CA LYS A 164 16.91 -17.67 -13.42
C LYS A 164 16.97 -16.92 -12.09
N ILE A 165 17.63 -15.75 -12.05
CA ILE A 165 17.68 -14.90 -10.85
C ILE A 165 16.33 -14.23 -10.63
N TYR A 166 15.71 -13.70 -11.69
CA TYR A 166 14.37 -13.12 -11.61
C TYR A 166 13.34 -14.11 -11.05
N ASN A 167 13.32 -15.36 -11.54
CA ASN A 167 12.40 -16.36 -11.03
C ASN A 167 12.60 -16.69 -9.54
N LYS A 168 13.84 -16.61 -9.02
CA LYS A 168 14.11 -16.80 -7.59
C LYS A 168 13.65 -15.61 -6.76
N VAL A 169 13.96 -14.39 -7.22
CA VAL A 169 13.57 -13.15 -6.56
C VAL A 169 12.05 -13.00 -6.54
N ASP A 170 11.38 -13.30 -7.66
CA ASP A 170 9.93 -13.22 -7.79
C ASP A 170 9.25 -14.23 -6.83
N LYS A 171 9.77 -15.45 -6.66
CA LYS A 171 9.26 -16.40 -5.65
C LYS A 171 9.35 -15.87 -4.22
N ILE A 172 10.48 -15.23 -3.86
CA ILE A 172 10.66 -14.63 -2.53
C ILE A 172 9.64 -13.49 -2.33
N ILE A 173 9.49 -12.63 -3.35
CA ILE A 173 8.52 -11.52 -3.34
C ILE A 173 7.09 -12.04 -3.16
N TYR A 174 6.69 -13.05 -3.93
CA TYR A 174 5.37 -13.66 -3.80
C TYR A 174 5.16 -14.21 -2.38
N GLY A 175 6.17 -14.83 -1.76
CA GLY A 175 6.09 -15.27 -0.37
C GLY A 175 5.90 -14.12 0.62
N VAL A 176 6.66 -13.03 0.45
CA VAL A 176 6.57 -11.82 1.30
C VAL A 176 5.22 -11.12 1.19
N ILE A 177 4.54 -11.23 0.04
CA ILE A 177 3.19 -10.68 -0.13
C ILE A 177 2.14 -11.66 0.39
N LEU A 178 2.20 -12.93 0.00
CA LEU A 178 1.14 -13.92 0.24
C LEU A 178 1.05 -14.32 1.72
N ILE A 179 2.18 -14.51 2.41
CA ILE A 179 2.19 -15.01 3.79
C ILE A 179 1.54 -13.99 4.76
N PRO A 180 1.94 -12.71 4.81
CA PRO A 180 1.34 -11.76 5.74
C PRO A 180 -0.14 -11.51 5.45
N THR A 181 -0.55 -11.60 4.18
CA THR A 181 -1.90 -11.25 3.74
C THR A 181 -2.88 -12.37 3.99
N LEU A 182 -2.48 -13.63 3.77
CA LEU A 182 -3.26 -14.79 4.20
C LEU A 182 -3.39 -14.86 5.72
N THR A 183 -2.30 -14.61 6.46
CA THR A 183 -2.34 -14.60 7.92
C THR A 183 -3.27 -13.50 8.45
N ALA A 184 -3.16 -12.28 7.92
CA ALA A 184 -4.07 -11.19 8.29
C ALA A 184 -5.53 -11.55 7.98
N PHE A 185 -5.80 -12.08 6.78
CA PHE A 185 -7.15 -12.51 6.38
C PHE A 185 -7.74 -13.57 7.33
N ILE A 186 -6.98 -14.60 7.68
CA ILE A 186 -7.43 -15.66 8.58
C ILE A 186 -7.72 -15.10 9.98
N ILE A 187 -6.83 -14.26 10.53
CA ILE A 187 -7.01 -13.66 11.85
C ILE A 187 -8.24 -12.74 11.87
N THR A 188 -8.39 -11.88 10.86
CA THR A 188 -9.57 -10.99 10.73
C THR A 188 -10.86 -11.79 10.62
N LEU A 189 -10.85 -12.90 9.88
CA LEU A 189 -12.00 -13.79 9.77
C LEU A 189 -12.37 -14.42 11.12
N ILE A 190 -11.39 -14.88 11.90
CA ILE A 190 -11.61 -15.40 13.25
C ILE A 190 -12.19 -14.31 14.16
N ILE A 191 -11.60 -13.12 14.17
CA ILE A 191 -12.06 -11.98 14.99
C ILE A 191 -13.49 -11.58 14.63
N HIS A 192 -13.80 -11.57 13.34
CA HIS A 192 -15.13 -11.24 12.83
C HIS A 192 -16.17 -12.26 13.27
N ILE A 193 -15.88 -13.57 13.19
CA ILE A 193 -16.80 -14.62 13.66
C ILE A 193 -17.01 -14.52 15.18
N LEU A 194 -15.96 -14.28 15.96
CA LEU A 194 -16.05 -14.16 17.42
C LEU A 194 -16.81 -12.91 17.89
N ASN A 195 -16.90 -11.87 17.06
CA ASN A 195 -17.56 -10.60 17.38
C ASN A 195 -18.70 -10.29 16.41
N PHE A 196 -19.33 -11.31 15.82
CA PHE A 196 -20.37 -11.14 14.81
C PHE A 196 -21.54 -10.29 15.32
N ASP A 197 -21.89 -10.42 16.60
CA ASP A 197 -22.97 -9.66 17.23
C ASP A 197 -22.75 -8.14 17.21
N LYS A 198 -21.48 -7.71 17.20
CA LYS A 198 -21.06 -6.30 17.23
C LYS A 198 -20.85 -5.71 15.85
N CYS A 199 -20.54 -6.54 14.86
CA CYS A 199 -20.19 -6.12 13.50
C CYS A 199 -21.06 -6.86 12.48
N LYS A 200 -22.36 -6.57 12.49
CA LYS A 200 -23.31 -7.18 11.56
C LYS A 200 -23.16 -6.57 10.16
N PHE A 201 -23.58 -7.33 9.16
CA PHE A 201 -23.65 -6.86 7.77
C PHE A 201 -24.76 -5.84 7.52
N GLU A 202 -25.65 -5.64 8.48
CA GLU A 202 -26.75 -4.69 8.39
C GLU A 202 -26.25 -3.26 8.57
N VAL A 203 -26.76 -2.37 7.71
CA VAL A 203 -26.45 -0.94 7.72
C VAL A 203 -27.36 -0.27 8.76
N PHE A 204 -26.91 -0.21 10.02
CA PHE A 204 -27.54 0.66 11.00
C PHE A 204 -27.04 2.09 10.75
N GLY A 205 -27.95 3.07 10.71
CA GLY A 205 -27.71 4.46 10.25
C GLY A 205 -26.71 5.31 11.02
N MET A 206 -25.84 4.70 11.83
CA MET A 206 -24.65 5.32 12.43
C MET A 206 -23.41 4.88 11.65
N SER A 207 -22.45 5.77 11.46
CA SER A 207 -21.21 5.40 10.76
C SER A 207 -20.49 4.27 11.53
N PRO A 208 -19.80 3.34 10.84
CA PRO A 208 -19.10 2.24 11.51
C PRO A 208 -18.15 2.73 12.60
N THR A 209 -17.42 3.81 12.31
CA THR A 209 -16.53 4.49 13.26
C THR A 209 -17.23 5.05 14.49
N GLU A 210 -18.48 5.51 14.36
CA GLU A 210 -19.27 5.95 15.52
C GLU A 210 -19.76 4.76 16.33
N GLN A 211 -20.31 3.73 15.68
CA GLN A 211 -20.72 2.49 16.36
C GLN A 211 -19.56 1.86 17.15
N LEU A 212 -18.39 1.84 16.53
CA LEU A 212 -17.13 1.38 17.10
C LEU A 212 -16.64 2.26 18.26
N LYS A 213 -16.85 3.58 18.23
CA LYS A 213 -16.44 4.46 19.34
C LYS A 213 -17.33 4.32 20.57
N THR A 214 -18.62 4.05 20.39
CA THR A 214 -19.57 3.89 21.51
C THR A 214 -19.31 2.64 22.34
N ASP A 215 -18.96 1.54 21.69
CA ASP A 215 -18.56 0.31 22.38
C ASP A 215 -17.04 0.23 22.41
N ASN A 216 -16.41 0.39 23.59
CA ASN A 216 -14.97 0.21 23.86
C ASN A 216 -14.36 -1.09 23.28
N SER A 217 -15.19 -2.00 22.78
CA SER A 217 -14.83 -3.20 22.02
C SER A 217 -14.17 -2.94 20.65
N ALA A 218 -14.28 -1.75 20.06
CA ALA A 218 -13.68 -1.48 18.75
C ALA A 218 -12.16 -1.63 18.71
N HIS A 219 -11.49 -1.36 19.82
CA HIS A 219 -10.05 -1.58 19.92
C HIS A 219 -9.68 -3.02 19.59
N SER A 220 -10.49 -3.99 20.02
CA SER A 220 -10.23 -5.41 19.76
C SER A 220 -10.35 -5.76 18.28
N LEU A 221 -11.27 -5.12 17.56
CA LEU A 221 -11.54 -5.39 16.14
C LEU A 221 -10.40 -4.92 15.23
N PHE A 222 -9.80 -3.75 15.48
CA PHE A 222 -8.73 -3.18 14.65
C PHE A 222 -7.31 -3.51 15.14
N THR A 223 -7.19 -4.45 16.07
CA THR A 223 -5.90 -4.87 16.63
C THR A 223 -4.94 -5.36 15.52
N VAL A 224 -5.48 -6.04 14.50
CA VAL A 224 -4.68 -6.58 13.38
C VAL A 224 -4.07 -5.47 12.52
N ALA A 225 -4.85 -4.44 12.17
CA ALA A 225 -4.33 -3.27 11.46
C ALA A 225 -3.21 -2.56 12.23
N GLN A 226 -3.34 -2.43 13.55
CA GLN A 226 -2.31 -1.76 14.37
C GLN A 226 -0.99 -2.54 14.38
N TYR A 227 -1.04 -3.85 14.68
CA TYR A 227 0.17 -4.68 14.70
C TYR A 227 0.79 -4.81 13.31
N SER A 228 -0.02 -5.01 12.26
CA SER A 228 0.49 -5.09 10.89
C SER A 228 1.13 -3.77 10.47
N GLY A 229 0.53 -2.63 10.78
CA GLY A 229 1.11 -1.30 10.55
C GLY A 229 2.48 -1.14 11.20
N LEU A 230 2.62 -1.56 12.47
CA LEU A 230 3.90 -1.50 13.19
C LEU A 230 4.96 -2.44 12.58
N ILE A 231 4.58 -3.66 12.20
CA ILE A 231 5.47 -4.62 11.51
C ILE A 231 5.93 -4.05 10.17
N PHE A 232 5.03 -3.51 9.36
CA PHE A 232 5.38 -2.92 8.07
C PHE A 232 6.26 -1.69 8.22
N ALA A 233 6.00 -0.82 9.20
CA ALA A 233 6.86 0.33 9.50
C ALA A 233 8.30 -0.12 9.81
N GLY A 234 8.47 -1.13 10.66
CA GLY A 234 9.78 -1.74 10.93
C GLY A 234 10.44 -2.32 9.67
N ALA A 235 9.67 -3.05 8.85
CA ALA A 235 10.16 -3.61 7.60
C ALA A 235 10.58 -2.53 6.59
N PHE A 236 9.84 -1.42 6.51
CA PHE A 236 10.19 -0.28 5.67
C PHE A 236 11.49 0.39 6.11
N LEU A 237 11.71 0.55 7.42
CA LEU A 237 12.97 1.08 7.94
C LEU A 237 14.16 0.18 7.56
N ILE A 238 14.00 -1.13 7.66
CA ILE A 238 15.03 -2.11 7.25
C ILE A 238 15.32 -1.98 5.75
N VAL A 239 14.28 -1.95 4.91
CA VAL A 239 14.44 -1.82 3.46
C VAL A 239 15.07 -0.47 3.09
N LEU A 240 14.67 0.62 3.76
CA LEU A 240 15.24 1.95 3.57
C LEU A 240 16.73 1.97 3.92
N PHE A 241 17.12 1.32 5.02
CA PHE A 241 18.53 1.15 5.38
C PHE A 241 19.33 0.38 4.32
N PHE A 242 18.78 -0.69 3.77
CA PHE A 242 19.43 -1.42 2.67
C PHE A 242 19.51 -0.60 1.38
N LEU A 243 18.46 0.15 1.05
CA LEU A 243 18.44 1.07 -0.10
C LEU A 243 19.51 2.15 0.05
N ALA A 244 19.71 2.70 1.24
CA ALA A 244 20.78 3.68 1.51
C ALA A 244 22.20 3.09 1.29
N LYS A 245 22.38 1.78 1.47
CA LYS A 245 23.66 1.09 1.17
C LYS A 245 23.88 0.80 -0.31
N VAL A 246 22.87 0.97 -1.17
CA VAL A 246 23.01 0.86 -2.63
C VAL A 246 23.77 2.09 -3.14
N LYS A 247 25.10 2.06 -3.00
CA LYS A 247 26.01 3.21 -3.17
C LYS A 247 26.23 3.70 -4.61
N ASP A 248 25.43 3.27 -5.58
CA ASP A 248 25.74 3.43 -7.02
C ASP A 248 24.57 3.98 -7.87
N SER A 249 23.73 4.89 -7.36
CA SER A 249 22.83 5.66 -8.25
C SER A 249 23.61 6.54 -9.25
N SER A 250 24.85 6.93 -8.92
CA SER A 250 25.73 7.69 -9.81
C SER A 250 26.50 6.84 -10.83
N LYS A 251 26.57 5.51 -10.63
CA LYS A 251 27.36 4.59 -11.47
C LYS A 251 26.52 3.74 -12.42
N TYR A 252 25.26 3.46 -12.06
CA TYR A 252 24.28 2.77 -12.91
C TYR A 252 23.18 3.67 -13.45
N GLY A 253 23.15 4.96 -13.09
CA GLY A 253 22.45 5.95 -13.88
C GLY A 253 22.95 5.81 -15.31
N ALA A 254 22.06 5.44 -16.23
CA ALA A 254 22.37 5.39 -17.63
C ALA A 254 23.12 6.69 -17.97
N LYS A 255 24.40 6.61 -18.30
CA LYS A 255 25.02 7.66 -19.09
C LYS A 255 24.16 7.68 -20.34
N VAL A 256 23.18 8.60 -20.38
CA VAL A 256 22.47 8.97 -21.57
C VAL A 256 23.58 9.45 -22.47
N LYS A 257 24.12 8.53 -23.29
CA LYS A 257 24.98 8.92 -24.39
C LYS A 257 24.06 9.79 -25.22
N GLU A 258 24.35 11.08 -25.23
CA GLU A 258 23.65 12.09 -26.02
C GLU A 258 23.41 11.49 -27.40
N PHE A 259 22.13 11.23 -27.72
CA PHE A 259 21.72 11.08 -29.09
C PHE A 259 21.92 12.45 -29.71
N LYS A 260 23.07 12.65 -30.38
CA LYS A 260 23.19 13.72 -31.38
C LYS A 260 22.18 13.38 -32.47
N ILE A 261 21.10 14.16 -32.51
CA ILE A 261 20.17 14.25 -33.63
C ILE A 261 20.90 14.97 -34.77
#